data_AF-A0A1Y6IZK6-F1
#
_entry.id   AF-A0A1Y6IZK6-F1
#
_cell.length_a   1.000
_cell.length_b   1.000
_cell.length_c   1.000
_cell.angle_alpha   90.00
_cell.angle_beta   90.00
_cell.angle_gamma   90.00
#
_symmetry.space_group_name_H-M   'P 1'
#
loop_
_entity.id
_entity.type
_entity.pdbx_description
1 polymer ?
#
loop_
_entity_poly.entity_id
_entity_poly.type
_entity_poly.pdbx_seq_one_letter_code
_entity_poly.pdbx_strand_id
1 'polypeptide(L)'
;MEGKKHLFVGKSGKAQKYTYPRRVVITPTIPKRDRAAHGANLSSQLTLAKVAEEAISEEIDSIELDTPVGVQLSFESFPGIEITFEKLADVRSGIELLSVVQKEDIYVANVLVPLGKFGVLEKKISEYLNPSKDNKSGPKHAVLLNAISTIRNTVIESLWTDNPELFPTSNQEVDWFEIWLPVGDDRVAVINDFKKLCGIHEITVSDSTLEFPERTVLLVRTSLDQLARSAS
;
A
#
# COMPACT_ATOMS: atom_id res chain seq x y z
N MET A 1 0.17 -48.26 11.58
CA MET A 1 0.40 -46.82 11.36
C MET A 1 -0.77 -46.09 11.96
N GLU A 2 -0.53 -45.48 13.12
CA GLU A 2 -1.56 -44.90 13.98
C GLU A 2 -1.79 -43.44 13.54
N GLY A 3 -2.99 -43.15 13.03
CA GLY A 3 -3.35 -41.82 12.54
C GLY A 3 -3.35 -40.81 13.69
N LYS A 4 -2.55 -39.75 13.57
CA LYS A 4 -2.55 -38.66 14.55
C LYS A 4 -3.95 -38.05 14.61
N LYS A 5 -4.54 -38.01 15.82
CA LYS A 5 -5.82 -37.33 16.07
C LYS A 5 -5.69 -35.84 15.72
N HIS A 6 -6.38 -35.41 14.68
CA HIS A 6 -6.51 -34.00 14.34
C HIS A 6 -7.32 -33.30 15.44
N LEU A 7 -6.76 -32.23 16.02
CA LEU A 7 -7.44 -31.44 17.04
C LEU A 7 -8.47 -30.55 16.34
N PHE A 8 -9.74 -30.97 16.29
CA PHE A 8 -10.84 -30.14 15.81
C PHE A 8 -11.27 -29.16 16.92
N VAL A 9 -10.83 -27.91 16.81
CA VAL A 9 -11.39 -26.82 17.62
C VAL A 9 -12.66 -26.35 16.92
N GLY A 10 -13.84 -26.68 17.47
CA GLY A 10 -15.12 -26.26 16.91
C GLY A 10 -15.29 -24.73 16.88
N LYS A 11 -16.37 -24.24 16.23
CA LYS A 11 -16.74 -22.81 16.13
C LYS A 11 -17.13 -22.19 17.49
N SER A 12 -16.18 -22.08 18.41
CA SER A 12 -16.34 -21.51 19.76
C SER A 12 -15.39 -20.33 20.02
N GLY A 13 -14.60 -19.93 19.02
CA GLY A 13 -13.73 -18.77 19.09
C GLY A 13 -14.54 -17.48 19.16
N LYS A 14 -14.34 -16.69 20.20
CA LYS A 14 -14.79 -15.29 20.26
C LYS A 14 -13.66 -14.41 19.73
N ALA A 15 -13.91 -13.65 18.67
CA ALA A 15 -12.99 -12.63 18.21
C ALA A 15 -12.74 -11.63 19.36
N GLN A 16 -11.49 -11.54 19.81
CA GLN A 16 -11.05 -10.50 20.74
C GLN A 16 -10.05 -9.62 20.01
N LYS A 17 -10.17 -8.31 20.20
CA LYS A 17 -9.14 -7.38 19.72
C LYS A 17 -7.85 -7.68 20.48
N TYR A 18 -6.82 -8.06 19.74
CA TYR A 18 -5.48 -8.20 20.29
C TYR A 18 -5.09 -6.88 20.96
N THR A 19 -4.78 -6.94 22.25
CA THR A 19 -4.34 -5.79 23.04
C THR A 19 -3.00 -6.16 23.66
N TYR A 20 -1.92 -5.51 23.21
CA TYR A 20 -0.59 -5.74 23.75
C TYR A 20 -0.61 -5.41 25.26
N PRO A 21 -0.22 -6.33 26.17
CA PRO A 21 -0.32 -6.13 27.62
C PRO A 21 0.64 -5.06 28.16
N ARG A 22 1.53 -4.54 27.33
CA ARG A 22 2.43 -3.43 27.65
C ARG A 22 2.34 -2.37 26.56
N ARG A 23 2.00 -1.14 26.96
CA ARG A 23 2.15 0.04 26.12
C ARG A 23 3.62 0.42 26.13
N VAL A 24 4.43 -0.23 25.30
CA VAL A 24 5.78 0.25 25.00
C VAL A 24 5.60 1.47 24.09
N VAL A 25 5.49 2.66 24.70
CA VAL A 25 5.52 3.91 23.95
C VAL A 25 6.98 4.20 23.64
N ILE A 26 7.54 3.52 22.63
CA ILE A 26 8.69 4.10 21.94
C ILE A 26 8.10 5.32 21.22
N THR A 27 8.45 6.51 21.67
CA THR A 27 8.15 7.72 20.90
C THR A 27 9.32 7.83 19.93
N PRO A 28 9.16 7.46 18.65
CA PRO A 28 10.21 7.69 17.67
C PRO A 28 10.56 9.17 17.73
N THR A 29 11.85 9.47 17.89
CA THR A 29 12.30 10.86 17.97
C THR A 29 12.36 11.38 16.54
N ILE A 30 11.23 11.89 16.05
CA ILE A 30 11.13 12.39 14.69
C ILE A 30 11.79 13.78 14.64
N PRO A 31 12.89 13.96 13.90
CA PRO A 31 13.61 15.23 13.87
C PRO A 31 12.71 16.36 13.37
N LYS A 32 12.84 17.53 13.98
CA LYS A 32 12.24 18.75 13.43
C LYS A 32 12.89 19.04 12.08
N ARG A 33 12.07 19.47 11.12
CA ARG A 33 12.49 19.86 9.77
C ARG A 33 12.29 21.35 9.58
N ASP A 34 13.00 21.92 8.60
CA ASP A 34 12.54 23.16 7.98
C ASP A 34 11.21 22.85 7.28
N ARG A 35 10.13 23.24 7.95
CA ARG A 35 8.75 23.10 7.50
C ARG A 35 8.55 23.56 6.06
N ALA A 36 9.07 24.73 5.71
CA ALA A 36 8.79 25.35 4.43
C ALA A 36 9.49 24.59 3.32
N ALA A 37 10.78 24.32 3.48
CA ALA A 37 11.56 23.56 2.51
C ALA A 37 11.06 22.11 2.39
N HIS A 38 10.82 21.45 3.51
CA HIS A 38 10.41 20.04 3.54
C HIS A 38 9.00 19.85 2.97
N GLY A 39 8.03 20.65 3.39
CA GLY A 39 6.67 20.56 2.88
C GLY A 39 6.56 20.90 1.39
N ALA A 40 7.34 21.88 0.90
CA ALA A 40 7.41 22.20 -0.53
C ALA A 40 8.01 21.03 -1.33
N ASN A 41 9.04 20.38 -0.80
CA ASN A 41 9.65 19.21 -1.44
C ASN A 41 8.67 18.04 -1.54
N LEU A 42 7.97 17.68 -0.45
CA LEU A 42 6.95 16.63 -0.47
C LEU A 42 5.78 16.98 -1.40
N SER A 43 5.37 18.25 -1.44
CA SER A 43 4.32 18.70 -2.37
C SER A 43 4.74 18.49 -3.83
N SER A 44 5.98 18.83 -4.18
CA SER A 44 6.50 18.63 -5.54
C SER A 44 6.55 17.15 -5.92
N GLN A 45 6.97 16.29 -5.01
CA GLN A 45 7.00 14.85 -5.22
C GLN A 45 5.59 14.27 -5.44
N LEU A 46 4.62 14.69 -4.63
CA LEU A 46 3.23 14.27 -4.78
C LEU A 46 2.63 14.75 -6.11
N THR A 47 2.93 15.98 -6.53
CA THR A 47 2.50 16.51 -7.84
C THR A 47 3.07 15.68 -9.00
N LEU A 48 4.35 15.30 -8.92
CA LEU A 48 4.96 14.44 -9.94
C LEU A 48 4.30 13.06 -9.95
N ALA A 49 4.05 12.47 -8.79
CA ALA A 49 3.44 11.15 -8.71
C ALA A 49 1.99 11.10 -9.21
N LYS A 50 1.28 12.24 -9.13
CA LYS A 50 -0.08 12.42 -9.64
C LYS A 50 -0.17 12.32 -11.16
N VAL A 51 0.91 12.51 -11.90
CA VAL A 51 0.90 12.39 -13.38
C VAL A 51 0.42 11.01 -13.84
N ALA A 52 0.68 9.95 -13.07
CA ALA A 52 0.18 8.61 -13.38
C ALA A 52 -1.36 8.47 -13.28
N GLU A 53 -2.03 9.36 -12.54
CA GLU A 53 -3.50 9.34 -12.39
C GLU A 53 -4.19 9.52 -13.75
N GLU A 54 -3.65 10.39 -14.61
CA GLU A 54 -4.19 10.65 -15.95
C GLU A 54 -4.04 9.42 -16.85
N ALA A 55 -2.86 8.81 -16.88
CA ALA A 55 -2.59 7.61 -17.69
C ALA A 55 -3.50 6.43 -17.29
N ILE A 56 -3.63 6.18 -15.99
CA ILE A 56 -4.52 5.13 -15.47
C ILE A 56 -5.97 5.43 -15.83
N SER A 57 -6.41 6.68 -15.66
CA SER A 57 -7.77 7.09 -15.98
C SER A 57 -8.11 6.87 -17.46
N GLU A 58 -7.17 7.12 -18.37
CA GLU A 58 -7.36 6.89 -19.81
C GLU A 58 -7.42 5.40 -20.15
N GLU A 59 -6.57 4.57 -19.53
CA GLU A 59 -6.53 3.13 -19.78
C GLU A 59 -7.83 2.43 -19.36
N ILE A 60 -8.37 2.82 -18.20
CA ILE A 60 -9.56 2.17 -17.65
C ILE A 60 -10.88 2.76 -18.14
N ASP A 61 -10.89 3.88 -18.88
CA ASP A 61 -12.12 4.56 -19.34
C ASP A 61 -13.02 3.62 -20.18
N SER A 62 -12.40 2.69 -20.89
CA SER A 62 -13.09 1.68 -21.70
C SER A 62 -13.36 0.34 -20.98
N ILE A 63 -12.91 0.20 -19.73
CA ILE A 63 -13.01 -1.03 -18.94
C ILE A 63 -14.07 -0.83 -17.86
N GLU A 64 -15.17 -1.56 -17.97
CA GLU A 64 -16.18 -1.58 -16.90
C GLU A 64 -15.63 -2.33 -15.68
N LEU A 65 -15.35 -1.60 -14.59
CA LEU A 65 -14.87 -2.13 -13.33
C LEU A 65 -15.88 -1.84 -12.21
N ASP A 66 -16.09 -2.82 -11.34
CA ASP A 66 -17.03 -2.72 -10.22
C ASP A 66 -16.41 -2.03 -8.99
N THR A 67 -15.07 -1.90 -8.97
CA THR A 67 -14.30 -1.37 -7.85
C THR A 67 -13.47 -0.14 -8.22
N PRO A 68 -13.20 0.76 -7.24
CA PRO A 68 -12.36 1.93 -7.50
C PRO A 68 -10.92 1.54 -7.84
N VAL A 69 -10.43 2.06 -8.97
CA VAL A 69 -9.00 2.01 -9.34
C VAL A 69 -8.26 3.19 -8.70
N GLY A 70 -6.95 3.05 -8.52
CA GLY A 70 -6.13 4.09 -7.94
C GLY A 70 -4.66 4.00 -8.31
N VAL A 71 -3.93 5.05 -7.99
CA VAL A 71 -2.48 5.13 -8.14
C VAL A 71 -1.81 4.52 -6.92
N GLN A 72 -0.85 3.62 -7.13
CA GLN A 72 -0.02 3.12 -6.04
C GLN A 72 1.19 4.04 -5.80
N LEU A 73 1.35 4.47 -4.55
CA LEU A 73 2.44 5.33 -4.10
C LEU A 73 3.30 4.62 -3.05
N SER A 74 4.62 4.74 -3.17
CA SER A 74 5.57 4.40 -2.13
C SER A 74 5.96 5.65 -1.33
N PHE A 75 5.84 5.54 -0.01
CA PHE A 75 6.30 6.53 0.96
C PHE A 75 7.51 5.98 1.70
N GLU A 76 8.66 6.62 1.57
CA GLU A 76 9.88 6.21 2.26
C GLU A 76 10.12 7.06 3.49
N SER A 77 10.58 6.41 4.57
CA SER A 77 11.05 7.12 5.75
C SER A 77 12.49 7.61 5.57
N PHE A 78 12.87 8.60 6.37
CA PHE A 78 14.29 8.80 6.64
C PHE A 78 14.89 7.60 7.41
N PRO A 79 16.22 7.40 7.31
CA PRO A 79 16.92 6.35 8.06
C PRO A 79 16.66 6.43 9.57
N GLY A 80 16.43 5.29 10.21
CA GLY A 80 16.25 5.15 11.65
C GLY A 80 14.94 5.71 12.20
N ILE A 81 14.01 6.14 11.34
CA ILE A 81 12.69 6.64 11.76
C ILE A 81 11.63 5.56 11.56
N GLU A 82 11.32 4.86 12.64
CA GLU A 82 10.13 4.02 12.72
C GLU A 82 8.87 4.90 12.81
N ILE A 83 7.90 4.67 11.94
CA ILE A 83 6.66 5.45 11.88
C ILE A 83 5.43 4.56 11.75
N THR A 84 4.35 5.00 12.39
CA THR A 84 2.97 4.53 12.19
C THR A 84 2.44 4.99 10.82
N PHE A 85 2.77 4.26 9.75
CA PHE A 85 2.29 4.50 8.37
C PHE A 85 0.77 4.33 8.22
N GLU A 86 0.08 3.79 9.22
CA GLU A 86 -1.39 3.68 9.28
C GLU A 86 -2.07 5.05 9.14
N LYS A 87 -1.36 6.15 9.43
CA LYS A 87 -1.86 7.52 9.22
C LYS A 87 -1.91 7.94 7.74
N LEU A 88 -1.32 7.17 6.82
CA LEU A 88 -1.46 7.37 5.38
C LEU A 88 -2.81 6.87 4.87
N ALA A 89 -3.33 5.78 5.44
CA ALA A 89 -4.64 5.25 5.09
C ALA A 89 -5.77 6.19 5.51
N ASP A 90 -6.85 6.20 4.74
CA ASP A 90 -8.08 6.95 4.98
C ASP A 90 -9.27 6.16 4.44
N VAL A 91 -9.92 5.39 5.32
CA VAL A 91 -11.06 4.52 4.97
C VAL A 91 -12.21 5.30 4.31
N ARG A 92 -12.46 6.54 4.73
CA ARG A 92 -13.55 7.36 4.16
C ARG A 92 -13.28 7.78 2.73
N SER A 93 -12.01 7.85 2.37
CA SER A 93 -11.55 8.26 1.05
C SER A 93 -11.11 7.08 0.19
N GLY A 94 -11.19 5.86 0.70
CA GLY A 94 -10.70 4.64 0.04
C GLY A 94 -9.17 4.55 -0.07
N ILE A 95 -8.43 5.36 0.68
CA ILE A 95 -6.96 5.30 0.65
C ILE A 95 -6.51 4.14 1.54
N GLU A 96 -5.83 3.17 0.95
CA GLU A 96 -5.48 1.93 1.62
C GLU A 96 -3.97 1.74 1.73
N LEU A 97 -3.51 1.33 2.91
CA LEU A 97 -2.12 0.90 3.12
C LEU A 97 -1.99 -0.56 2.67
N LEU A 98 -1.25 -0.78 1.57
CA LEU A 98 -1.09 -2.09 0.94
C LEU A 98 -0.03 -2.92 1.65
N SER A 99 1.13 -2.34 1.95
CA SER A 99 2.21 -3.01 2.67
C SER A 99 3.15 -2.01 3.33
N VAL A 100 3.91 -2.47 4.33
CA VAL A 100 5.04 -1.76 4.92
C VAL A 100 6.22 -2.72 4.94
N VAL A 101 7.32 -2.35 4.29
CA VAL A 101 8.53 -3.15 4.19
C VAL A 101 9.69 -2.36 4.79
N GLN A 102 10.51 -3.01 5.61
CA GLN A 102 11.77 -2.44 6.06
C GLN A 102 12.87 -2.80 5.05
N LYS A 103 13.55 -1.79 4.51
CA LYS A 103 14.74 -1.95 3.65
C LYS A 103 15.92 -1.31 4.37
N GLU A 104 16.83 -2.13 4.87
CA GLU A 104 17.97 -1.68 5.68
C GLU A 104 17.51 -0.81 6.88
N ASP A 105 17.82 0.48 6.86
CA ASP A 105 17.49 1.45 7.92
C ASP A 105 16.28 2.35 7.56
N ILE A 106 15.62 2.11 6.42
CA ILE A 106 14.41 2.84 6.02
C ILE A 106 13.19 1.93 6.01
N TYR A 107 12.01 2.53 6.09
CA TYR A 107 10.74 1.87 5.90
C TYR A 107 10.05 2.42 4.64
N VAL A 108 9.48 1.52 3.86
CA VAL A 108 8.72 1.83 2.63
C VAL A 108 7.28 1.39 2.84
N ALA A 109 6.35 2.34 2.81
CA ALA A 109 4.92 2.08 2.85
C ALA A 109 4.31 2.23 1.46
N ASN A 110 3.69 1.18 0.95
CA ASN A 110 2.96 1.22 -0.32
C ASN A 110 1.49 1.47 -0.05
N VAL A 111 0.91 2.46 -0.73
CA VAL A 111 -0.43 2.96 -0.49
C VAL A 111 -1.17 3.05 -1.82
N LEU A 112 -2.42 2.57 -1.86
CA LEU A 112 -3.34 2.80 -2.97
C LEU A 112 -4.10 4.11 -2.71
N VAL A 113 -4.06 5.03 -3.68
CA VAL A 113 -4.83 6.27 -3.68
C VAL A 113 -5.85 6.21 -4.81
N PRO A 114 -7.16 6.09 -4.53
CA PRO A 114 -8.16 6.04 -5.58
C PRO A 114 -8.14 7.28 -6.48
N LEU A 115 -8.55 7.12 -7.74
CA LEU A 115 -8.64 8.24 -8.67
C LEU A 115 -9.50 9.37 -8.07
N GLY A 116 -9.04 10.60 -8.23
CA GLY A 116 -9.64 11.82 -7.67
C GLY A 116 -9.39 12.02 -6.17
N LYS A 117 -8.60 11.18 -5.48
CA LYS A 117 -8.37 11.26 -4.03
C LYS A 117 -7.02 11.82 -3.60
N PHE A 118 -6.16 12.22 -4.54
CA PHE A 118 -4.89 12.92 -4.24
C PHE A 118 -5.07 14.14 -3.33
N GLY A 119 -6.22 14.84 -3.45
CA GLY A 119 -6.56 16.00 -2.62
C GLY A 119 -6.52 15.73 -1.10
N VAL A 120 -6.69 14.48 -0.65
CA VAL A 120 -6.57 14.11 0.77
C VAL A 120 -5.13 14.23 1.26
N LEU A 121 -4.17 13.78 0.46
CA LEU A 121 -2.73 13.87 0.75
C LEU A 121 -2.23 15.31 0.60
N GLU A 122 -2.64 16.00 -0.48
CA GLU A 122 -2.35 17.42 -0.71
C GLU A 122 -2.82 18.28 0.48
N LYS A 123 -4.00 17.97 1.04
CA LYS A 123 -4.52 18.62 2.24
C LYS A 123 -3.64 18.37 3.48
N LYS A 124 -3.12 17.17 3.68
CA LYS A 124 -2.20 16.90 4.81
C LYS A 124 -0.93 17.76 4.70
N ILE A 125 -0.36 17.88 3.51
CA ILE A 125 0.84 18.70 3.27
C ILE A 125 0.52 20.20 3.43
N SER A 126 -0.61 20.68 2.89
CA SER A 126 -0.99 22.10 3.03
C SER A 126 -1.29 22.50 4.48
N GLU A 127 -1.93 21.61 5.25
CA GLU A 127 -2.15 21.83 6.69
C GLU A 127 -0.84 21.81 7.49
N TYR A 128 0.15 21.01 7.10
CA TYR A 128 1.48 21.03 7.69
C TYR A 128 2.24 22.31 7.36
N LEU A 129 2.09 22.84 6.14
CA LEU A 129 2.70 24.10 5.72
C LEU A 129 2.06 25.34 6.35
N ASN A 130 0.79 25.28 6.79
CA ASN A 130 0.03 26.44 7.27
C ASN A 130 0.11 26.66 8.81
N PRO A 131 0.78 27.71 9.32
CA PRO A 131 0.94 27.93 10.76
C PRO A 131 -0.37 28.08 11.53
N SER A 132 -1.44 28.52 10.88
CA SER A 132 -2.77 28.64 11.52
C SER A 132 -3.42 27.29 11.86
N LYS A 133 -2.88 26.18 11.35
CA LYS A 133 -3.34 24.81 11.65
C LYS A 133 -2.52 24.12 12.73
N ASP A 134 -1.47 24.77 13.22
CA ASP A 134 -0.59 24.23 14.25
C ASP A 134 -1.37 23.99 15.56
N ASN A 135 -0.91 23.02 16.34
CA ASN A 135 -1.47 22.70 17.65
C ASN A 135 -0.39 22.80 18.73
N LYS A 136 -0.74 22.49 19.99
CA LYS A 136 0.21 22.57 21.12
C LYS A 136 1.49 21.73 20.95
N SER A 137 1.46 20.71 20.09
CA SER A 137 2.60 19.84 19.78
C SER A 137 3.39 20.25 18.53
N GLY A 138 3.02 21.37 17.89
CA GLY A 138 3.68 21.90 16.70
C GLY A 138 2.83 21.80 15.43
N PRO A 139 3.47 21.77 14.24
CA PRO A 139 2.75 21.73 12.96
C PRO A 139 1.80 20.54 12.85
N LYS A 140 0.65 20.75 12.20
CA LYS A 140 -0.30 19.66 11.97
C LYS A 140 0.36 18.59 11.09
N HIS A 141 0.08 17.31 11.37
CA HIS A 141 0.67 16.15 10.69
C HIS A 141 2.21 16.03 10.79
N ALA A 142 2.89 16.81 11.63
CA ALA A 142 4.35 16.80 11.74
C ALA A 142 4.94 15.40 12.02
N VAL A 143 4.28 14.60 12.86
CA VAL A 143 4.70 13.22 13.15
C VAL A 143 4.76 12.39 11.87
N LEU A 144 3.80 12.55 10.96
CA LEU A 144 3.78 11.79 9.71
C LEU A 144 4.78 12.36 8.70
N LEU A 145 4.67 13.66 8.42
CA LEU A 145 5.38 14.26 7.30
C LEU A 145 6.87 14.46 7.58
N ASN A 146 7.29 14.68 8.83
CA ASN A 146 8.73 14.78 9.14
C ASN A 146 9.46 13.43 9.08
N ALA A 147 8.72 12.32 9.09
CA ALA A 147 9.29 10.99 8.91
C ALA A 147 9.48 10.63 7.44
N ILE A 148 8.64 11.18 6.54
CA ILE A 148 8.66 10.85 5.11
C ILE A 148 9.76 11.65 4.41
N SER A 149 10.68 10.97 3.75
CA SER A 149 11.70 11.54 2.87
C SER A 149 11.26 11.63 1.42
N THR A 150 10.51 10.61 0.97
CA THR A 150 10.21 10.41 -0.45
C THR A 150 8.78 9.92 -0.64
N ILE A 151 8.11 10.49 -1.63
CA ILE A 151 6.83 10.08 -2.19
C ILE A 151 7.07 9.83 -3.68
N ARG A 152 6.70 8.67 -4.19
CA ARG A 152 6.79 8.34 -5.62
C ARG A 152 5.77 7.29 -6.00
N ASN A 153 5.57 7.06 -7.29
CA ASN A 153 4.87 5.87 -7.76
C ASN A 153 5.58 4.61 -7.29
N THR A 154 4.78 3.62 -6.88
CA THR A 154 5.26 2.30 -6.49
C THR A 154 5.93 1.61 -7.66
N VAL A 155 7.04 0.93 -7.40
CA VAL A 155 7.72 0.04 -8.36
C VAL A 155 7.54 -1.41 -7.92
N ILE A 156 7.61 -2.37 -8.83
CA ILE A 156 7.29 -3.76 -8.49
C ILE A 156 8.21 -4.32 -7.38
N GLU A 157 9.47 -3.88 -7.36
CA GLU A 157 10.47 -4.20 -6.34
C GLU A 157 10.12 -3.68 -4.94
N SER A 158 9.28 -2.63 -4.83
CA SER A 158 8.82 -2.14 -3.53
C SER A 158 7.62 -2.91 -2.99
N LEU A 159 6.96 -3.71 -3.84
CA LEU A 159 5.85 -4.58 -3.44
C LEU A 159 6.29 -5.97 -2.99
N TRP A 160 7.55 -6.36 -3.25
CA TRP A 160 8.09 -7.64 -2.80
C TRP A 160 8.22 -7.68 -1.27
N THR A 161 7.53 -8.62 -0.64
CA THR A 161 7.51 -8.82 0.81
C THR A 161 8.16 -10.13 1.27
N ASP A 162 8.56 -10.99 0.33
CA ASP A 162 9.23 -12.26 0.63
C ASP A 162 10.76 -12.08 0.75
N ASN A 163 11.49 -13.18 0.95
CA ASN A 163 12.95 -13.19 0.98
C ASN A 163 13.51 -12.48 -0.27
N PRO A 164 14.37 -11.45 -0.10
CA PRO A 164 15.00 -10.76 -1.22
C PRO A 164 15.79 -11.67 -2.16
N GLU A 165 16.33 -12.79 -1.67
CA GLU A 165 17.04 -13.79 -2.49
C GLU A 165 16.11 -14.55 -3.47
N LEU A 166 14.81 -14.53 -3.22
CA LEU A 166 13.79 -15.12 -4.10
C LEU A 166 13.28 -14.13 -5.15
N PHE A 167 13.69 -12.87 -5.09
CA PHE A 167 13.30 -11.90 -6.10
C PHE A 167 13.88 -12.33 -7.47
N PRO A 168 13.08 -12.34 -8.55
CA PRO A 168 13.54 -12.80 -9.86
C PRO A 168 14.81 -12.08 -10.33
N THR A 169 15.77 -12.86 -10.85
CA THR A 169 17.03 -12.31 -11.37
C THR A 169 16.89 -11.64 -12.73
N SER A 170 15.79 -11.94 -13.43
CA SER A 170 15.41 -11.34 -14.71
C SER A 170 13.95 -10.95 -14.69
N ASN A 171 13.64 -9.70 -15.06
CA ASN A 171 12.26 -9.22 -15.12
C ASN A 171 11.42 -9.86 -16.24
N GLN A 172 12.07 -10.56 -17.17
CA GLN A 172 11.41 -11.27 -18.28
C GLN A 172 11.10 -12.73 -17.95
N GLU A 173 11.63 -13.25 -16.84
CA GLU A 173 11.36 -14.60 -16.40
C GLU A 173 9.90 -14.74 -16.02
N VAL A 174 9.22 -15.76 -16.58
CA VAL A 174 7.81 -16.03 -16.30
C VAL A 174 7.73 -17.07 -15.19
N ASP A 175 7.18 -16.66 -14.05
CA ASP A 175 7.02 -17.51 -12.87
C ASP A 175 5.64 -17.31 -12.22
N TRP A 176 5.35 -18.10 -11.19
CA TRP A 176 4.16 -17.99 -10.36
C TRP A 176 4.39 -17.03 -9.20
N PHE A 177 3.51 -16.04 -9.10
CA PHE A 177 3.51 -15.04 -8.04
C PHE A 177 2.22 -15.13 -7.22
N GLU A 178 2.36 -14.95 -5.91
CA GLU A 178 1.23 -14.71 -5.02
C GLU A 178 0.86 -13.23 -5.06
N ILE A 179 -0.36 -12.92 -5.51
CA ILE A 179 -0.90 -11.56 -5.53
C ILE A 179 -1.89 -11.40 -4.38
N TRP A 180 -1.61 -10.42 -3.52
CA TRP A 180 -2.33 -10.16 -2.27
C TRP A 180 -3.27 -8.97 -2.43
N LEU A 181 -4.51 -9.24 -2.83
CA LEU A 181 -5.52 -8.20 -3.04
C LEU A 181 -6.18 -7.78 -1.73
N PRO A 182 -6.47 -6.47 -1.55
CA PRO A 182 -7.36 -6.02 -0.49
C PRO A 182 -8.77 -6.59 -0.70
N VAL A 183 -9.53 -6.68 0.39
CA VAL A 183 -10.94 -7.08 0.30
C VAL A 183 -11.82 -5.96 -0.23
N GLY A 184 -11.43 -4.69 0.01
CA GLY A 184 -12.24 -3.52 -0.30
C GLY A 184 -13.63 -3.58 0.35
N ASP A 185 -14.59 -2.91 -0.27
CA ASP A 185 -16.01 -2.96 0.13
C ASP A 185 -16.69 -4.26 -0.33
N ASP A 186 -16.25 -4.84 -1.46
CA ASP A 186 -16.77 -6.08 -2.02
C ASP A 186 -15.63 -6.97 -2.54
N ARG A 187 -15.38 -8.06 -1.81
CA ARG A 187 -14.35 -9.07 -2.14
C ARG A 187 -14.51 -9.62 -3.55
N VAL A 188 -15.73 -9.94 -3.95
CA VAL A 188 -16.01 -10.65 -5.20
C VAL A 188 -15.79 -9.71 -6.37
N ALA A 189 -16.24 -8.47 -6.23
CA ALA A 189 -15.99 -7.42 -7.21
C ALA A 189 -14.48 -7.20 -7.43
N VAL A 190 -13.69 -7.07 -6.34
CA VAL A 190 -12.23 -6.88 -6.44
C VAL A 190 -11.56 -8.05 -7.19
N ILE A 191 -11.94 -9.29 -6.89
CA ILE A 191 -11.37 -10.48 -7.56
C ILE A 191 -11.75 -10.50 -9.05
N ASN A 192 -13.00 -10.18 -9.38
CA ASN A 192 -13.49 -10.20 -10.76
C ASN A 192 -12.80 -9.12 -11.61
N ASP A 193 -12.71 -7.89 -11.08
CA ASP A 193 -12.00 -6.79 -11.73
C ASP A 193 -10.54 -7.13 -11.96
N PHE A 194 -9.86 -7.69 -10.95
CA PHE A 194 -8.48 -8.12 -11.09
C PHE A 194 -8.30 -9.18 -12.19
N LYS A 195 -9.19 -10.19 -12.25
CA LYS A 195 -9.16 -11.21 -13.30
C LYS A 195 -9.44 -10.62 -14.69
N LYS A 196 -10.33 -9.62 -14.77
CA LYS A 196 -10.63 -8.89 -16.02
C LYS A 196 -9.41 -8.14 -16.53
N LEU A 197 -8.74 -7.39 -15.66
CA LEU A 197 -7.48 -6.69 -15.98
C LEU A 197 -6.39 -7.68 -16.41
N CYS A 198 -6.20 -8.77 -15.67
CA CYS A 198 -5.24 -9.81 -16.06
C CYS A 198 -5.55 -10.39 -17.45
N GLY A 199 -6.84 -10.61 -17.77
CA GLY A 199 -7.25 -11.09 -19.09
C GLY A 199 -6.89 -10.13 -20.22
N ILE A 200 -7.03 -8.82 -20.01
CA ILE A 200 -6.66 -7.77 -20.98
C ILE A 200 -5.15 -7.77 -21.25
N HIS A 201 -4.34 -7.99 -20.21
CA HIS A 201 -2.88 -8.02 -20.32
C HIS A 201 -2.30 -9.42 -20.63
N GLU A 202 -3.15 -10.39 -21.01
CA GLU A 202 -2.73 -11.77 -21.32
C GLU A 202 -1.99 -12.45 -20.15
N ILE A 203 -2.35 -12.09 -18.91
CA ILE A 203 -1.79 -12.64 -17.68
C ILE A 203 -2.64 -13.83 -17.24
N THR A 204 -1.99 -14.97 -16.97
CA THR A 204 -2.68 -16.17 -16.52
C THR A 204 -2.93 -16.13 -15.02
N VAL A 205 -4.19 -16.21 -14.60
CA VAL A 205 -4.60 -16.27 -13.18
C VAL A 205 -5.14 -17.66 -12.88
N SER A 206 -4.75 -18.23 -11.73
CA SER A 206 -5.30 -19.49 -11.23
C SER A 206 -6.78 -19.34 -10.86
N ASP A 207 -7.57 -20.40 -11.07
CA ASP A 207 -8.97 -20.44 -10.64
C ASP A 207 -9.13 -20.46 -9.11
N SER A 208 -8.10 -20.93 -8.40
CA SER A 208 -8.13 -21.05 -6.94
C SER A 208 -7.81 -19.73 -6.24
N THR A 209 -8.57 -19.41 -5.19
CA THR A 209 -8.34 -18.25 -4.32
C THR A 209 -8.15 -18.73 -2.88
N LEU A 210 -7.30 -18.03 -2.12
CA LEU A 210 -7.17 -18.20 -0.68
C LEU A 210 -7.70 -16.95 0.03
N GLU A 211 -8.68 -17.14 0.90
CA GLU A 211 -9.38 -16.04 1.55
C GLU A 211 -8.95 -15.87 3.01
N PHE A 212 -8.41 -14.70 3.33
CA PHE A 212 -8.16 -14.22 4.68
C PHE A 212 -9.20 -13.17 5.07
N PRO A 213 -9.35 -12.79 6.36
CA PRO A 213 -10.31 -11.75 6.75
C PRO A 213 -10.11 -10.42 6.01
N GLU A 214 -8.86 -9.98 5.85
CA GLU A 214 -8.51 -8.68 5.29
C GLU A 214 -7.94 -8.75 3.86
N ARG A 215 -7.71 -9.95 3.31
CA ARG A 215 -7.04 -10.15 2.02
C ARG A 215 -7.57 -11.35 1.25
N THR A 216 -7.44 -11.30 -0.07
CA THR A 216 -7.53 -12.48 -0.94
C THR A 216 -6.19 -12.70 -1.62
N VAL A 217 -5.71 -13.95 -1.64
CA VAL A 217 -4.49 -14.33 -2.37
C VAL A 217 -4.87 -15.12 -3.61
N LEU A 218 -4.31 -14.72 -4.75
CA LEU A 218 -4.40 -15.43 -6.03
C LEU A 218 -3.01 -15.79 -6.53
N LEU A 219 -2.91 -16.91 -7.25
CA LEU A 219 -1.69 -17.27 -7.99
C LEU A 219 -1.78 -16.75 -9.41
N VAL A 220 -0.75 -16.05 -9.84
CA VAL A 220 -0.65 -15.46 -11.17
C VAL A 220 0.65 -15.90 -11.83
N ARG A 221 0.57 -16.34 -13.09
CA ARG A 221 1.74 -16.69 -13.89
C ARG A 221 2.05 -15.58 -14.88
N THR A 222 3.15 -14.87 -14.64
CA THR A 222 3.53 -13.67 -15.40
C THR A 222 5.03 -13.42 -15.28
N SER A 223 5.54 -12.39 -15.95
CA SER A 223 6.87 -11.84 -15.70
C SER A 223 6.76 -10.52 -14.93
N LEU A 224 7.84 -10.07 -14.27
CA LEU A 224 7.81 -8.78 -13.56
C LEU A 224 7.56 -7.61 -14.52
N ASP A 225 8.11 -7.65 -15.73
CA ASP A 225 7.87 -6.63 -16.76
C ASP A 225 6.38 -6.55 -17.15
N GLN A 226 5.74 -7.70 -17.33
CA GLN A 226 4.32 -7.76 -17.68
C GLN A 226 3.44 -7.36 -16.50
N LEU A 227 3.79 -7.78 -15.28
CA LEU A 227 3.09 -7.39 -14.06
C LEU A 227 3.19 -5.89 -13.80
N ALA A 228 4.36 -5.28 -13.99
CA ALA A 228 4.56 -3.85 -13.84
C ALA A 228 3.70 -3.04 -14.82
N ARG A 229 3.56 -3.49 -16.07
CA ARG A 229 2.68 -2.85 -17.07
C ARG A 229 1.19 -2.97 -16.74
N SER A 230 0.80 -4.02 -16.01
CA SER A 230 -0.60 -4.22 -15.58
C SER A 230 -0.94 -3.51 -14.26
N ALA A 231 0.07 -2.99 -13.56
CA ALA A 231 -0.07 -2.34 -12.26
C ALA A 231 0.11 -0.81 -12.34
N SER A 232 0.47 -0.30 -13.51
CA SER A 232 0.82 1.10 -13.81
C SER A 232 -0.23 1.76 -14.66
#